data_AF-A0A9D6XQZ0-F1
#
_entry.id   AF-A0A9D6XQZ0-F1
#
_cell.length_a   1.000
_cell.length_b   1.000
_cell.length_c   1.000
_cell.angle_alpha   90.00
_cell.angle_beta   90.00
_cell.angle_gamma   90.00
#
_symmetry.space_group_name_H-M   'P 1'
#
loop_
_entity.id
_entity.type
_entity.pdbx_description
1 polymer ?
#
loop_
_entity_poly.entity_id
_entity_poly.type
_entity_poly.pdbx_seq_one_letter_code
_entity_poly.pdbx_strand_id
1 'polypeptide(L)' 'AGVSIRGIDINSFDDFVRQVINQEENTVGLASVFFPMHRVERIASDEPSGALPSLSDRFYQKVGVTIEEYLGIKGTIM' A
#
# COMPACT_ATOMS: atom_id res chain seq x y z
N ALA A 1 1.73 -7.12 -23.04
CA ALA A 1 0.79 -6.83 -21.93
C ALA A 1 1.52 -6.98 -20.61
N GLY A 2 1.17 -6.18 -19.60
CA GLY A 2 1.71 -6.27 -18.24
C GLY A 2 0.94 -5.40 -17.27
N VAL A 3 1.38 -5.38 -16.01
CA VAL A 3 0.82 -4.54 -14.94
C VAL A 3 1.92 -3.63 -14.42
N SER A 4 1.63 -2.33 -14.32
CA SER A 4 2.49 -1.37 -13.63
C SER A 4 1.90 -1.12 -12.24
N ILE A 5 2.72 -1.27 -11.21
CA ILE A 5 2.33 -1.04 -9.81
C ILE A 5 3.15 0.13 -9.28
N ARG A 6 2.50 1.06 -8.60
CA ARG A 6 3.15 2.06 -7.76
C ARG A 6 2.79 1.75 -6.31
N GLY A 7 3.79 1.41 -5.50
CA GLY A 7 3.55 0.91 -4.16
C GLY A 7 4.85 0.78 -3.36
N ILE A 8 4.76 0.13 -2.21
CA ILE A 8 5.90 -0.26 -1.40
C ILE A 8 6.11 -1.77 -1.49
N ASP A 9 7.32 -2.23 -1.20
CA ASP A 9 7.55 -3.64 -0.94
C ASP A 9 6.75 -4.06 0.31
N ILE A 10 6.02 -5.17 0.23
CA ILE A 10 5.17 -5.63 1.33
C ILE A 10 5.96 -5.93 2.60
N ASN A 11 7.21 -6.37 2.48
CA ASN A 11 8.09 -6.62 3.63
C ASN A 11 8.55 -5.31 4.29
N SER A 12 8.44 -4.18 3.59
CA SER A 12 8.75 -2.85 4.11
C SER A 12 7.54 -2.12 4.70
N PHE A 13 6.37 -2.77 4.76
CA PHE A 13 5.12 -2.12 5.20
C PHE A 13 5.20 -1.53 6.62
N ASP A 14 5.66 -2.32 7.60
CA ASP A 14 5.70 -1.84 8.98
C ASP A 14 6.75 -0.73 9.19
N ASP A 15 7.87 -0.77 8.45
CA ASP A 15 8.87 0.29 8.43
C ASP A 15 8.33 1.57 7.80
N PHE A 16 7.63 1.46 6.67
CA PHE A 16 6.93 2.58 6.04
C PHE A 16 5.94 3.24 7.02
N VAL A 17 5.07 2.45 7.66
CA VAL A 17 4.11 2.98 8.63
C VAL A 17 4.83 3.70 9.79
N ARG A 18 5.92 3.15 10.29
CA ARG A 18 6.73 3.79 11.34
C ARG A 18 7.28 5.14 10.88
N GLN A 19 7.82 5.23 9.66
CA GLN A 19 8.37 6.48 9.11
C GLN A 19 7.28 7.54 8.93
N VAL A 20 6.08 7.13 8.50
CA VAL A 20 4.91 8.03 8.38
C VAL A 20 4.53 8.60 9.74
N ILE A 21 4.43 7.76 10.78
CA ILE A 21 4.10 8.20 12.15
C ILE A 21 5.15 9.18 12.68
N ASN A 22 6.43 8.92 12.41
CA ASN A 22 7.54 9.73 12.86
C ASN A 22 7.76 11.01 12.04
N GLN A 23 7.00 11.22 10.96
CA GLN A 23 7.15 12.35 10.03
C GLN A 23 8.57 12.48 9.49
N GLU A 24 9.21 11.35 9.16
CA GLU A 24 10.58 11.36 8.63
C GLU A 24 10.62 12.03 7.25
N GLU A 25 11.48 13.05 7.09
CA GLU A 25 11.61 13.85 5.86
C GLU A 25 11.93 13.01 4.62
N ASN A 26 12.52 11.82 4.80
CA ASN A 26 12.82 10.84 3.76
C ASN A 26 12.02 9.54 3.96
N THR A 27 10.69 9.65 4.04
CA THR A 27 9.83 8.46 4.03
C THR A 27 10.16 7.63 2.77
N VAL A 28 10.31 6.31 2.92
CA VAL A 28 10.53 5.37 1.80
C VAL A 28 9.48 5.63 0.74
N GLY A 29 9.94 6.22 -0.37
CA GLY A 29 9.06 6.64 -1.45
C GLY A 29 8.43 5.43 -2.14
N LEU A 30 7.19 5.60 -2.60
CA LEU A 30 6.55 4.60 -3.44
C LEU A 30 7.42 4.30 -4.67
N ALA A 31 7.75 3.03 -4.88
CA ALA A 31 8.45 2.56 -6.06
C ALA A 31 7.45 2.27 -7.18
N SER A 32 7.85 2.54 -8.41
CA SER A 32 7.12 2.09 -9.61
C SER A 32 7.82 0.88 -10.22
N VAL A 33 7.08 -0.22 -10.37
CA VAL A 33 7.58 -1.48 -10.90
C VAL A 33 6.64 -1.97 -12.01
N PHE A 34 7.22 -2.53 -13.07
CA PHE A 34 6.47 -3.16 -14.15
C PHE A 34 6.65 -4.68 -14.13
N PHE A 35 5.53 -5.41 -14.16
CA PHE A 35 5.49 -6.86 -14.24
C PHE A 35 4.95 -7.30 -15.61
N PRO A 36 5.75 -8.01 -16.43
CA PRO A 36 5.26 -8.64 -17.65
C PRO A 36 4.14 -9.66 -17.34
N MET A 37 3.06 -9.71 -18.13
CA MET A 37 1.91 -10.59 -17.80
C MET A 37 2.27 -12.06 -17.61
N HIS A 38 3.24 -12.60 -18.36
CA HIS A 38 3.64 -14.01 -18.25
C HIS A 38 4.41 -14.34 -16.97
N ARG A 39 4.77 -13.33 -16.15
CA ARG A 39 5.40 -13.49 -14.82
C ARG A 39 4.42 -13.28 -13.67
N VAL A 40 3.20 -12.81 -13.95
CA VAL A 40 2.20 -12.55 -12.91
C VAL A 40 1.45 -13.84 -12.61
N GLU A 41 1.63 -14.37 -11.41
CA GLU A 41 0.92 -15.57 -10.96
C GLU A 41 -0.45 -15.22 -10.37
N ARG A 42 -0.52 -14.21 -9.50
CA ARG A 42 -1.74 -13.79 -8.81
C ARG A 42 -1.65 -12.32 -8.38
N ILE A 43 -2.78 -11.62 -8.48
CA ILE A 43 -3.04 -10.33 -7.83
C ILE A 43 -4.28 -10.51 -6.97
N ALA A 44 -4.24 -10.09 -5.72
CA ALA A 44 -5.36 -10.16 -4.79
C ALA A 44 -5.71 -8.76 -4.28
N SER A 45 -7.00 -8.52 -4.08
CA SER A 45 -7.50 -7.31 -3.43
C SER A 45 -7.09 -7.31 -1.95
N ASP A 46 -6.74 -6.16 -1.40
CA ASP A 46 -6.50 -5.98 0.03
C ASP A 46 -7.85 -5.88 0.74
N GLU A 47 -8.30 -7.00 1.30
CA GLU A 47 -9.60 -7.10 1.96
C GLU A 47 -9.44 -7.75 3.34
N PRO A 48 -10.20 -7.30 4.35
CA PRO A 48 -10.20 -7.95 5.65
C PRO A 48 -10.77 -9.38 5.53
N SER A 49 -10.23 -10.30 6.31
CA SER A 49 -10.65 -11.70 6.32
C SER A 49 -11.07 -12.12 7.73
N GLY A 50 -12.38 -12.14 7.98
CA GLY A 50 -12.93 -12.45 9.30
C GLY A 50 -12.50 -11.40 10.33
N ALA A 51 -11.72 -11.83 11.32
CA ALA A 51 -11.17 -10.94 12.35
C ALA A 51 -9.83 -10.30 11.97
N LEU A 52 -9.22 -10.71 10.85
CA LEU A 52 -7.92 -10.17 10.40
C LEU A 52 -8.14 -8.89 9.60
N PRO A 53 -7.64 -7.71 10.06
CA PRO A 53 -7.73 -6.47 9.29
C PRO A 53 -6.90 -6.54 8.01
N SER A 54 -7.33 -5.80 6.99
CA SER A 54 -6.54 -5.55 5.76
C SER A 54 -5.26 -4.75 6.07
N LEU A 55 -4.34 -4.63 5.11
CA LEU A 55 -3.18 -3.74 5.27
C LEU A 55 -3.62 -2.27 5.36
N SER A 56 -4.64 -1.89 4.61
CA SER A 56 -5.23 -0.56 4.63
C SER A 56 -5.86 -0.24 5.99
N ASP A 57 -6.58 -1.21 6.59
CA ASP A 57 -7.12 -1.08 7.95
C ASP A 57 -6.00 -0.92 8.98
N ARG A 58 -4.94 -1.74 8.89
CA ARG A 58 -3.76 -1.65 9.77
C ARG A 58 -3.07 -0.31 9.65
N PHE A 59 -2.98 0.26 8.44
CA PHE A 59 -2.43 1.60 8.23
C PHE A 59 -3.28 2.64 8.94
N TYR A 60 -4.61 2.65 8.70
CA TYR A 60 -5.54 3.59 9.33
C TYR A 60 -5.49 3.51 10.86
N GLN A 61 -5.50 2.30 11.44
CA GLN A 61 -5.43 2.09 12.89
C GLN A 61 -4.16 2.66 13.53
N LYS A 62 -3.03 2.66 12.81
CA LYS A 62 -1.74 3.13 13.32
C LYS A 62 -1.50 4.62 13.04
N VAL A 63 -1.92 5.12 11.88
CA VAL A 63 -1.60 6.47 11.39
C VAL A 63 -2.74 7.47 11.63
N GLY A 64 -3.99 7.01 11.65
CA GLY A 64 -5.18 7.82 11.90
C GLY A 64 -5.78 8.51 10.66
N VAL A 65 -5.23 8.30 9.47
CA VAL A 65 -5.78 8.73 8.17
C VAL A 65 -5.81 7.55 7.21
N THR A 66 -6.68 7.56 6.21
CA THR A 66 -6.70 6.45 5.24
C THR A 66 -5.48 6.49 4.34
N ILE A 67 -5.14 5.36 3.72
CA ILE A 67 -3.99 5.30 2.79
C ILE A 67 -4.25 6.18 1.55
N GLU A 68 -5.49 6.29 1.09
CA GLU A 68 -5.89 7.14 -0.03
C GLU A 68 -5.72 8.62 0.31
N GLU A 69 -6.14 9.02 1.51
CA GLU A 69 -5.95 10.38 2.04
C GLU A 69 -4.46 10.71 2.14
N TYR A 70 -3.66 9.79 2.72
CA TYR A 70 -2.21 9.96 2.84
C TYR A 70 -1.53 10.10 1.47
N LEU A 71 -1.93 9.30 0.48
CA LEU A 71 -1.37 9.33 -0.86
C LEU A 71 -1.96 10.44 -1.76
N GLY A 72 -2.97 11.17 -1.28
CA GLY A 72 -3.64 12.23 -2.05
C GLY A 72 -4.40 11.69 -3.26
N ILE A 73 -4.82 10.43 -3.25
CA ILE A 73 -5.54 9.80 -4.36
C ILE A 73 -7.03 9.88 -4.03
N LYS A 74 -7.82 10.60 -4.85
CA LYS A 74 -9.28 10.56 -4.72
C LYS A 74 -9.75 9.14 -5.05
N GLY A 75 -10.29 8.43 -4.05
CA GLY A 75 -10.91 7.12 -4.23
C GLY A 75 -11.96 7.16 -5.34
N THR A 76 -11.60 6.69 -6.53
CA THR A 76 -12.55 6.37 -7.59
C THR A 76 -12.49 4.87 -7.74
N ILE A 77 -13.28 4.19 -6.90
CA ILE A 77 -13.62 2.79 -7.12
C ILE A 77 -14.85 2.83 -8.02
N MET A 78 -14.66 2.53 -9.29
CA MET A 78 -15.72 2.23 -10.26
C MET A 78 -15.73 0.73 -10.50
#